data_AF-A0A958ISY6-F1
#
_entry.id   AF-A0A958ISY6-F1
#
_cell.length_a   1.000
_cell.length_b   1.000
_cell.length_c   1.000
_cell.angle_alpha   90.00
_cell.angle_beta   90.00
_cell.angle_gamma   90.00
#
_symmetry.space_group_name_H-M   'P 1'
#
loop_
_entity.id
_entity.type
_entity.pdbx_description
1 polymer ?
#
loop_
_entity_poly.entity_id
_entity_poly.type
_entity_poly.pdbx_seq_one_letter_code
_entity_poly.pdbx_strand_id
1 'polypeptide(L)'
;FKFGTRIKEIDRDGYRAAKYRQFYIEPGIFEKTNIDEVLNQTDISRVSVVITDLFQDEGDINSIVQQIKDRCFKQGIQVAILGVKSDFDGWVYDVGPGKPPYQLKTGQNDVDKYRPFYALMFGDPLNIERLFDNLNSRPFVREDNFLVLSRHIINGFKIKAGKSRESRGLNVQATSKDEPENLFKFVLKKENDEGLVEAEIELDRNSRTPDFAADRMELVVYKKTATGTDSVLVNDDLELNSVQRDGDRLQLTLKLELDDPVGKYGYLVYLQAAAIGGLAVPQWVTDFSSANPSRNLDANKTLNLEKFVTDLLRASLAIHQPRIAQMYLSVRKL
;
A
#
# COMPACT_ATOMS: atom_id res chain seq x y z
N PHE A 1 2.52 23.93 -14.21
CA PHE A 1 1.41 24.02 -15.18
C PHE A 1 0.09 24.22 -14.44
N LYS A 2 -0.93 24.73 -15.12
CA LYS A 2 -2.34 24.72 -14.73
C LYS A 2 -3.08 23.77 -15.66
N PHE A 3 -3.93 22.92 -15.10
CA PHE A 3 -4.63 21.87 -15.83
C PHE A 3 -6.13 22.07 -15.69
N GLY A 4 -6.84 22.11 -16.82
CA GLY A 4 -8.28 21.93 -16.92
C GLY A 4 -8.67 21.48 -18.31
N THR A 5 -9.73 22.04 -18.93
CA THR A 5 -10.06 21.76 -20.34
C THR A 5 -8.96 22.18 -21.32
N ARG A 6 -7.98 22.95 -20.86
CA ARG A 6 -6.70 23.23 -21.53
C ARG A 6 -5.53 23.15 -20.56
N ILE A 7 -4.33 22.88 -21.07
CA ILE A 7 -3.08 22.88 -20.29
C ILE A 7 -2.36 24.21 -20.51
N LYS A 8 -1.90 24.84 -19.43
CA LYS A 8 -1.15 26.10 -19.48
C LYS A 8 0.12 26.00 -18.67
N GLU A 9 1.26 26.24 -19.29
CA GLU A 9 2.53 26.35 -18.58
C GLU A 9 2.50 27.57 -17.64
N ILE A 10 3.13 27.43 -16.47
CA ILE A 10 3.31 28.54 -15.54
C ILE A 10 4.80 28.75 -15.34
N ASP A 11 5.23 29.99 -15.48
CA ASP A 11 6.57 30.41 -15.12
C ASP A 11 6.65 30.70 -13.62
N ARG A 12 7.81 31.22 -13.17
CA ARG A 12 8.07 31.52 -11.77
C ARG A 12 7.10 32.56 -11.19
N ASP A 13 6.71 33.55 -11.98
CA ASP A 13 5.81 34.60 -11.51
C ASP A 13 4.36 34.12 -11.50
N GLY A 14 3.97 33.30 -12.47
CA GLY A 14 2.72 32.53 -12.45
C GLY A 14 2.62 31.64 -11.22
N TYR A 15 3.72 30.95 -10.83
CA TYR A 15 3.75 30.18 -9.59
C TYR A 15 3.56 31.06 -8.34
N ARG A 16 4.21 32.23 -8.27
CA ARG A 16 4.02 33.18 -7.16
C ARG A 16 2.59 33.71 -7.08
N ALA A 17 1.90 33.79 -8.21
CA ALA A 17 0.50 34.20 -8.26
C ALA A 17 -0.45 33.16 -7.67
N ALA A 18 -0.03 31.90 -7.49
CA ALA A 18 -0.84 30.83 -6.89
C ALA A 18 -1.30 31.13 -5.45
N LYS A 19 -0.71 32.11 -4.75
CA LYS A 19 -1.20 32.56 -3.44
C LYS A 19 -2.48 33.40 -3.50
N TYR A 20 -2.90 33.81 -4.69
CA TYR A 20 -4.06 34.67 -4.89
C TYR A 20 -5.22 33.90 -5.52
N ARG A 21 -6.45 34.14 -5.05
CA ARG A 21 -7.67 33.49 -5.56
C ARG A 21 -7.83 33.62 -7.08
N GLN A 22 -7.40 34.75 -7.65
CA GLN A 22 -7.46 35.04 -9.07
C GLN A 22 -6.73 34.00 -9.92
N PHE A 23 -5.71 33.34 -9.36
CA PHE A 23 -4.99 32.27 -10.04
C PHE A 23 -5.90 31.09 -10.36
N TYR A 24 -6.91 30.82 -9.53
CA TYR A 24 -7.75 29.61 -9.61
C TYR A 24 -9.10 29.83 -10.30
N ILE A 25 -9.42 31.03 -10.79
CA ILE A 25 -10.74 31.34 -11.40
C ILE A 25 -10.67 31.51 -12.92
N GLU A 26 -9.62 30.99 -13.57
CA GLU A 26 -9.46 31.10 -15.02
C GLU A 26 -10.44 30.15 -15.75
N PRO A 27 -11.37 30.66 -16.58
CA PRO A 27 -12.32 29.83 -17.32
C PRO A 27 -11.61 28.75 -18.17
N GLY A 28 -12.20 27.57 -18.19
CA GLY A 28 -11.61 26.36 -18.79
C GLY A 28 -10.44 25.75 -18.01
N ILE A 29 -9.99 26.32 -16.88
CA ILE A 29 -9.00 25.67 -16.00
C ILE A 29 -9.68 25.09 -14.76
N PHE A 30 -10.54 25.83 -14.08
CA PHE A 30 -11.12 25.41 -12.79
C PHE A 30 -12.31 24.46 -12.93
N GLU A 31 -12.81 24.27 -14.14
CA GLU A 31 -14.08 23.58 -14.41
C GLU A 31 -13.95 22.06 -14.36
N LYS A 32 -12.79 21.52 -14.78
CA LYS A 32 -12.51 20.08 -14.82
C LYS A 32 -11.08 19.81 -14.41
N THR A 33 -10.83 18.77 -13.62
CA THR A 33 -9.47 18.36 -13.26
C THR A 33 -8.99 17.24 -14.19
N ASN A 34 -8.23 17.58 -15.24
CA ASN A 34 -7.62 16.61 -16.14
C ASN A 34 -6.32 16.03 -15.53
N ILE A 35 -6.47 15.17 -14.51
CA ILE A 35 -5.34 14.51 -13.82
C ILE A 35 -4.55 13.62 -14.79
N ASP A 36 -5.24 13.03 -15.76
CA ASP A 36 -4.70 12.22 -16.84
C ASP A 36 -3.56 12.91 -17.60
N GLU A 37 -3.75 14.19 -17.91
CA GLU A 37 -2.74 14.98 -18.62
C GLU A 37 -1.47 15.23 -17.78
N VAL A 38 -1.59 15.26 -16.45
CA VAL A 38 -0.41 15.38 -15.58
C VAL A 38 0.39 14.08 -15.55
N LEU A 39 -0.31 12.94 -15.54
CA LEU A 39 0.33 11.62 -15.55
C LEU A 39 1.13 11.39 -16.84
N ASN A 40 0.66 11.90 -17.99
CA ASN A 40 1.38 11.86 -19.26
C ASN A 40 2.73 12.59 -19.21
N GLN A 41 2.88 13.57 -18.32
CA GLN A 41 4.12 14.34 -18.16
C GLN A 41 4.96 13.84 -16.99
N THR A 42 4.65 12.71 -16.35
CA THR A 42 5.39 12.22 -15.19
C THR A 42 6.43 11.19 -15.62
N ASP A 43 7.64 11.28 -15.05
CA ASP A 43 8.71 10.30 -15.23
C ASP A 43 9.49 10.10 -13.92
N ILE A 44 10.31 9.05 -13.87
CA ILE A 44 11.04 8.63 -12.67
C ILE A 44 12.14 9.61 -12.22
N SER A 45 12.57 10.55 -13.07
CA SER A 45 13.68 11.47 -12.78
C SER A 45 13.25 12.75 -12.06
N ARG A 46 11.95 12.96 -11.88
CA ARG A 46 11.36 14.12 -11.20
C ARG A 46 10.22 13.72 -10.29
N VAL A 47 9.86 14.61 -9.38
CA VAL A 47 8.64 14.50 -8.59
C VAL A 47 7.57 15.41 -9.19
N SER A 48 6.51 14.80 -9.71
CA SER A 48 5.29 15.49 -10.13
C SER A 48 4.34 15.61 -8.94
N VAL A 49 3.76 16.78 -8.73
CA VAL A 49 2.78 17.02 -7.64
C VAL A 49 1.51 17.60 -8.23
N VAL A 50 0.37 16.95 -7.95
CA VAL A 50 -0.97 17.41 -8.28
C VAL A 50 -1.68 17.83 -7.00
N ILE A 51 -2.07 19.10 -6.93
CA ILE A 51 -2.90 19.62 -5.83
C ILE A 51 -4.35 19.63 -6.28
N THR A 52 -5.22 18.96 -5.52
CA THR A 52 -6.61 18.71 -5.91
C THR A 52 -7.48 18.46 -4.68
N ASP A 53 -8.77 18.72 -4.78
CA ASP A 53 -9.76 18.41 -3.76
C ASP A 53 -10.63 17.17 -4.08
N LEU A 54 -10.22 16.42 -5.11
CA LEU A 54 -10.68 15.10 -5.59
C LEU A 54 -12.20 14.90 -5.82
N PHE A 55 -12.55 15.01 -7.12
CA PHE A 55 -13.58 14.36 -7.95
C PHE A 55 -15.04 14.84 -7.98
N GLN A 56 -15.53 15.01 -9.23
CA GLN A 56 -16.90 15.39 -9.59
C GLN A 56 -17.79 14.16 -9.88
N ASP A 57 -17.25 12.99 -10.28
CA ASP A 57 -18.02 11.75 -10.50
C ASP A 57 -17.21 10.42 -10.37
N GLU A 58 -17.92 9.28 -10.36
CA GLU A 58 -17.33 7.93 -10.24
C GLU A 58 -16.60 7.45 -11.52
N GLY A 59 -16.98 7.98 -12.68
CA GLY A 59 -16.36 7.63 -13.96
C GLY A 59 -14.91 8.09 -14.03
N ASP A 60 -14.64 9.29 -13.49
CA ASP A 60 -13.31 9.86 -13.40
C ASP A 60 -12.38 9.03 -12.49
N ILE A 61 -12.88 8.51 -11.36
CA ILE A 61 -12.09 7.69 -10.41
C ILE A 61 -11.48 6.46 -11.12
N ASN A 62 -12.31 5.69 -11.84
CA ASN A 62 -11.86 4.46 -12.49
C ASN A 62 -10.82 4.76 -13.59
N SER A 63 -11.05 5.81 -14.37
CA SER A 63 -10.12 6.25 -15.42
C SER A 63 -8.76 6.64 -14.82
N ILE A 64 -8.75 7.41 -13.74
CA ILE A 64 -7.52 7.90 -13.11
C ILE A 64 -6.75 6.77 -12.46
N VAL A 65 -7.43 5.86 -11.75
CA VAL A 65 -6.80 4.66 -11.17
C VAL A 65 -6.14 3.82 -12.26
N GLN A 66 -6.82 3.59 -13.39
CA GLN A 66 -6.27 2.82 -14.50
C GLN A 66 -5.03 3.49 -15.09
N GLN A 67 -5.03 4.82 -15.22
CA GLN A 67 -3.86 5.55 -15.72
C GLN A 67 -2.69 5.54 -14.74
N ILE A 68 -2.95 5.69 -13.45
CA ILE A 68 -1.92 5.56 -12.40
C ILE A 68 -1.33 4.15 -12.43
N LYS A 69 -2.15 3.12 -12.60
CA LYS A 69 -1.68 1.74 -12.76
C LYS A 69 -0.74 1.58 -13.96
N ASP A 70 -1.15 2.07 -15.12
CA ASP A 70 -0.42 1.86 -16.37
C ASP A 70 0.84 2.73 -16.50
N ARG A 71 0.77 3.97 -16.03
CA ARG A 71 1.85 4.95 -16.17
C ARG A 71 2.79 4.98 -14.97
N CYS A 72 2.29 4.67 -13.77
CA CYS A 72 3.11 4.74 -12.56
C CYS A 72 3.51 3.35 -12.07
N PHE A 73 2.56 2.54 -11.60
CA PHE A 73 2.87 1.25 -10.94
C PHE A 73 3.63 0.29 -11.87
N LYS A 74 3.19 0.12 -13.13
CA LYS A 74 3.88 -0.71 -14.12
C LYS A 74 5.29 -0.21 -14.48
N GLN A 75 5.55 1.08 -14.32
CA GLN A 75 6.83 1.72 -14.64
C GLN A 75 7.74 1.86 -13.41
N GLY A 76 7.32 1.37 -12.24
CA GLY A 76 8.08 1.50 -11.00
C GLY A 76 8.12 2.93 -10.43
N ILE A 77 7.24 3.82 -10.89
CA ILE A 77 7.06 5.16 -10.31
C ILE A 77 6.20 5.01 -9.06
N GLN A 78 6.70 5.51 -7.93
CA GLN A 78 5.98 5.47 -6.66
C GLN A 78 4.91 6.57 -6.63
N VAL A 79 3.80 6.26 -5.97
CA VAL A 79 2.67 7.16 -5.78
C VAL A 79 2.53 7.43 -4.29
N ALA A 80 2.36 8.69 -3.91
CA ALA A 80 2.04 9.09 -2.54
C ALA A 80 0.89 10.09 -2.50
N ILE A 81 0.17 10.11 -1.37
CA ILE A 81 -0.99 10.98 -1.12
C ILE A 81 -0.76 11.67 0.21
N LEU A 82 -0.80 13.00 0.22
CA LEU A 82 -0.83 13.79 1.46
C LEU A 82 -2.18 14.49 1.60
N GLY A 83 -2.92 14.18 2.67
CA GLY A 83 -4.15 14.88 3.04
C GLY A 83 -3.88 16.07 3.95
N VAL A 84 -4.31 17.27 3.54
CA VAL A 84 -4.17 18.52 4.31
C VAL A 84 -5.53 19.14 4.56
N LYS A 85 -5.87 19.41 5.82
CA LYS A 85 -7.09 20.13 6.19
C LYS A 85 -6.81 21.64 6.24
N SER A 86 -7.65 22.43 5.57
CA SER A 86 -7.58 23.89 5.57
C SER A 86 -8.93 24.53 5.81
N ASP A 87 -8.89 25.80 6.23
CA ASP A 87 -10.05 26.67 6.15
C ASP A 87 -10.55 26.79 4.69
N PHE A 88 -11.86 26.99 4.54
CA PHE A 88 -12.54 27.00 3.26
C PHE A 88 -13.68 28.00 3.29
N ASP A 89 -13.74 28.87 2.28
CA ASP A 89 -14.84 29.81 2.06
C ASP A 89 -15.17 29.80 0.55
N GLY A 90 -16.14 28.97 0.18
CA GLY A 90 -16.41 28.71 -1.24
C GLY A 90 -17.59 27.78 -1.51
N TRP A 91 -17.70 27.40 -2.78
CA TRP A 91 -18.67 26.42 -3.26
C TRP A 91 -18.04 25.05 -3.33
N VAL A 92 -18.75 24.05 -2.82
CA VAL A 92 -18.39 22.63 -2.86
C VAL A 92 -19.16 21.99 -4.02
N TYR A 93 -18.43 21.41 -4.97
CA TYR A 93 -18.99 20.85 -6.22
C TYR A 93 -18.94 19.31 -6.27
N ASP A 94 -18.11 18.67 -5.45
CA ASP A 94 -17.98 17.21 -5.31
C ASP A 94 -19.12 16.62 -4.45
N VAL A 95 -20.36 16.80 -4.89
CA VAL A 95 -21.56 16.39 -4.14
C VAL A 95 -22.26 15.16 -4.74
N GLY A 96 -21.71 14.67 -5.85
CA GLY A 96 -22.16 13.51 -6.59
C GLY A 96 -23.26 13.85 -7.62
N PRO A 97 -23.60 12.87 -8.48
CA PRO A 97 -24.50 13.10 -9.61
C PRO A 97 -25.88 13.62 -9.19
N GLY A 98 -26.35 14.65 -9.90
CA GLY A 98 -27.71 15.19 -9.72
C GLY A 98 -27.93 16.00 -8.43
N LYS A 99 -26.89 16.28 -7.63
CA LYS A 99 -27.00 17.13 -6.45
C LYS A 99 -26.47 18.53 -6.73
N PRO A 100 -27.14 19.59 -6.24
CA PRO A 100 -26.66 20.95 -6.40
C PRO A 100 -25.43 21.19 -5.51
N PRO A 101 -24.45 22.01 -5.97
CA PRO A 101 -23.34 22.44 -5.14
C PRO A 101 -23.86 23.24 -3.94
N TYR A 102 -23.09 23.27 -2.85
CA TYR A 102 -23.44 24.04 -1.66
C TYR A 102 -22.31 24.96 -1.22
N GLN A 103 -22.68 26.06 -0.57
CA GLN A 103 -21.72 26.98 0.01
C GLN A 103 -21.26 26.46 1.38
N LEU A 104 -19.94 26.40 1.58
CA LEU A 104 -19.31 26.05 2.85
C LEU A 104 -18.41 27.21 3.28
N LYS A 105 -18.52 27.57 4.55
CA LYS A 105 -17.61 28.49 5.20
C LYS A 105 -17.17 27.89 6.53
N THR A 106 -15.88 27.69 6.69
CA THR A 106 -15.27 27.17 7.91
C THR A 106 -14.60 28.33 8.65
N GLY A 107 -14.68 28.33 9.98
CA GLY A 107 -14.04 29.36 10.80
C GLY A 107 -12.57 29.04 11.03
N GLN A 108 -11.69 30.05 11.08
CA GLN A 108 -10.23 29.90 11.23
C GLN A 108 -9.74 29.12 12.46
N ASN A 109 -10.62 28.77 13.40
CA ASN A 109 -10.29 27.99 14.60
C ASN A 109 -11.12 26.68 14.71
N ASP A 110 -11.88 26.32 13.68
CA ASP A 110 -12.76 25.15 13.67
C ASP A 110 -12.14 24.04 12.81
N VAL A 111 -11.00 23.53 13.28
CA VAL A 111 -10.15 22.54 12.57
C VAL A 111 -10.94 21.28 12.22
N ASP A 112 -11.92 20.90 13.02
CA ASP A 112 -12.78 19.74 12.78
C ASP A 112 -13.71 19.94 11.58
N LYS A 113 -14.06 21.19 11.26
CA LYS A 113 -14.85 21.56 10.08
C LYS A 113 -14.00 21.89 8.86
N TYR A 114 -12.69 21.90 8.96
CA TYR A 114 -11.82 22.12 7.80
C TYR A 114 -12.06 21.08 6.72
N ARG A 115 -12.00 21.54 5.47
CA ARG A 115 -12.16 20.68 4.31
C ARG A 115 -10.76 20.22 3.86
N PRO A 116 -10.58 18.93 3.54
CA PRO A 116 -9.31 18.44 3.06
C PRO A 116 -9.09 18.84 1.60
N PHE A 117 -7.82 19.05 1.26
CA PHE A 117 -7.30 18.94 -0.08
C PHE A 117 -6.11 17.97 -0.07
N TYR A 118 -5.71 17.51 -1.25
CA TYR A 118 -4.74 16.44 -1.40
C TYR A 118 -3.60 16.87 -2.30
N ALA A 119 -2.39 16.45 -1.93
CA ALA A 119 -1.26 16.43 -2.85
C ALA A 119 -1.03 14.97 -3.29
N LEU A 120 -1.29 14.68 -4.56
CA LEU A 120 -0.87 13.44 -5.20
C LEU A 120 0.55 13.63 -5.73
N MET A 121 1.47 12.79 -5.30
CA MET A 121 2.89 12.87 -5.62
C MET A 121 3.31 11.64 -6.41
N PHE A 122 4.09 11.84 -7.46
CA PHE A 122 4.56 10.78 -8.34
C PHE A 122 6.05 10.98 -8.60
N GLY A 123 6.86 9.94 -8.42
CA GLY A 123 8.31 10.04 -8.64
C GLY A 123 9.04 8.80 -8.13
N ASP A 124 10.37 8.88 -8.05
CA ASP A 124 11.15 7.85 -7.38
C ASP A 124 10.98 7.90 -5.85
N PRO A 125 11.16 6.78 -5.14
CA PRO A 125 10.94 6.73 -3.70
C PRO A 125 11.78 7.71 -2.88
N LEU A 126 13.06 7.88 -3.24
CA LEU A 126 13.97 8.72 -2.46
C LEU A 126 13.56 10.20 -2.52
N ASN A 127 13.16 10.69 -3.69
CA ASN A 127 12.76 12.07 -3.83
C ASN A 127 11.35 12.35 -3.28
N ILE A 128 10.44 11.37 -3.27
CA ILE A 128 9.16 11.48 -2.57
C ILE A 128 9.39 11.64 -1.06
N GLU A 129 10.20 10.78 -0.46
CA GLU A 129 10.50 10.87 0.98
C GLU A 129 11.18 12.20 1.34
N ARG A 130 12.16 12.64 0.53
CA ARG A 130 12.79 13.97 0.71
C ARG A 130 11.80 15.12 0.60
N LEU A 131 10.86 15.05 -0.34
CA LEU A 131 9.82 16.08 -0.47
C LEU A 131 8.93 16.09 0.77
N PHE A 132 8.49 14.92 1.24
CA PHE A 132 7.68 14.80 2.43
C PHE A 132 8.41 15.33 3.67
N ASP A 133 9.67 14.96 3.91
CA ASP A 133 10.44 15.43 5.07
C ASP A 133 10.57 16.97 5.08
N ASN A 134 10.73 17.60 3.92
CA ASN A 134 10.72 19.06 3.79
C ASN A 134 9.35 19.67 4.16
N LEU A 135 8.26 19.01 3.74
CA LEU A 135 6.89 19.45 4.04
C LEU A 135 6.49 19.20 5.50
N ASN A 136 6.98 18.13 6.13
CA ASN A 136 6.63 17.73 7.50
C ASN A 136 7.07 18.77 8.55
N SER A 137 7.99 19.67 8.19
CA SER A 137 8.34 20.84 9.00
C SER A 137 7.21 21.89 9.12
N ARG A 138 6.15 21.78 8.33
CA ARG A 138 5.04 22.74 8.29
C ARG A 138 3.92 22.34 9.25
N PRO A 139 3.31 23.28 9.98
CA PRO A 139 2.31 22.97 11.02
C PRO A 139 0.99 22.39 10.48
N PHE A 140 0.71 22.53 9.19
CA PHE A 140 -0.47 21.97 8.54
C PHE A 140 -0.25 20.57 7.94
N VAL A 141 0.98 20.07 7.97
CA VAL A 141 1.33 18.73 7.49
C VAL A 141 1.31 17.78 8.69
N ARG A 142 0.64 16.64 8.52
CA ARG A 142 0.57 15.57 9.52
C ARG A 142 1.11 14.31 8.89
N GLU A 143 2.06 13.67 9.56
CA GLU A 143 2.66 12.42 9.08
C GLU A 143 1.63 11.30 8.94
N ASP A 144 0.69 11.21 9.88
CA ASP A 144 -0.40 10.23 9.81
C ASP A 144 -1.31 10.40 8.58
N ASN A 145 -1.31 11.58 7.93
CA ASN A 145 -2.08 11.84 6.72
C ASN A 145 -1.27 11.63 5.43
N PHE A 146 -0.07 11.05 5.53
CA PHE A 146 0.78 10.74 4.39
C PHE A 146 0.74 9.24 4.10
N LEU A 147 0.37 8.91 2.87
CA LEU A 147 0.24 7.54 2.39
C LEU A 147 1.16 7.33 1.20
N VAL A 148 2.07 6.37 1.32
CA VAL A 148 2.97 5.92 0.26
C VAL A 148 2.51 4.57 -0.25
N LEU A 149 2.16 4.50 -1.52
CA LEU A 149 1.82 3.25 -2.21
C LEU A 149 3.10 2.60 -2.71
N SER A 150 3.72 1.81 -1.83
CA SER A 150 5.01 1.16 -2.05
C SER A 150 4.87 -0.36 -2.18
N ARG A 151 5.75 -0.96 -3.00
CA ARG A 151 5.97 -2.41 -3.01
C ARG A 151 6.74 -2.92 -1.77
N HIS A 152 7.36 -2.00 -1.03
CA HIS A 152 8.13 -2.27 0.19
C HIS A 152 7.38 -1.65 1.38
N ILE A 153 6.48 -2.42 1.98
CA ILE A 153 5.74 -2.02 3.19
C ILE A 153 6.45 -2.44 4.48
N ILE A 154 7.43 -3.34 4.36
CA ILE A 154 8.30 -3.83 5.44
C ILE A 154 9.74 -3.39 5.12
N ASN A 155 10.39 -2.70 6.06
CA ASN A 155 11.79 -2.29 5.98
C ASN A 155 12.73 -3.45 6.33
N GLY A 156 12.32 -4.30 7.25
CA GLY A 156 13.05 -5.48 7.70
C GLY A 156 12.20 -6.41 8.54
N PHE A 157 12.68 -7.62 8.79
CA PHE A 157 12.02 -8.57 9.67
C PHE A 157 13.04 -9.48 10.35
N LYS A 158 12.65 -10.05 11.48
CA LYS A 158 13.36 -11.15 12.15
C LYS A 158 12.40 -12.31 12.28
N ILE A 159 12.87 -13.52 11.99
CA ILE A 159 12.04 -14.72 12.08
C ILE A 159 12.71 -15.76 12.96
N LYS A 160 11.88 -16.45 13.75
CA LYS A 160 12.22 -17.71 14.42
C LYS A 160 11.21 -18.74 13.96
N ALA A 161 11.67 -19.95 13.67
CA ALA A 161 10.79 -21.06 13.39
C ALA A 161 11.25 -22.33 14.12
N GLY A 162 10.28 -23.14 14.52
CA GLY A 162 10.48 -24.40 15.22
C GLY A 162 9.35 -25.37 14.90
N LYS A 163 9.40 -26.56 15.52
CA LYS A 163 8.29 -27.51 15.41
C LYS A 163 7.20 -27.15 16.42
N SER A 164 5.95 -27.38 16.04
CA SER A 164 4.89 -27.39 17.04
C SER A 164 5.08 -28.51 18.06
N ARG A 165 4.56 -28.31 19.27
CA ARG A 165 4.45 -29.36 20.29
C ARG A 165 3.57 -30.52 19.82
N GLU A 166 2.57 -30.22 18.99
CA GLU A 166 1.64 -31.22 18.44
C GLU A 166 2.28 -32.05 17.32
N SER A 167 3.34 -31.54 16.69
CA SER A 167 4.04 -32.25 15.62
C SER A 167 4.91 -33.39 16.19
N ARG A 168 4.42 -34.62 16.00
CA ARG A 168 5.11 -35.86 16.40
C ARG A 168 6.08 -36.37 15.33
N GLY A 169 5.77 -36.14 14.05
CA GLY A 169 6.54 -36.58 12.88
C GLY A 169 7.75 -35.71 12.54
N LEU A 170 7.79 -34.46 13.02
CA LEU A 170 8.83 -33.49 12.71
C LEU A 170 9.81 -33.31 13.86
N ASN A 171 11.10 -33.20 13.56
CA ASN A 171 12.15 -32.83 14.50
C ASN A 171 12.91 -31.60 13.99
N VAL A 172 13.34 -30.71 14.89
CA VAL A 172 14.20 -29.58 14.53
C VAL A 172 15.66 -30.04 14.47
N GLN A 173 16.40 -29.57 13.47
CA GLN A 173 17.84 -29.78 13.34
C GLN A 173 18.59 -28.46 13.58
N ALA A 174 19.75 -28.54 14.24
CA ALA A 174 20.57 -27.36 14.51
C ALA A 174 21.09 -26.70 13.22
N THR A 175 21.02 -25.38 13.19
CA THR A 175 21.63 -24.50 12.17
C THR A 175 23.04 -24.12 12.61
N SER A 176 24.00 -24.03 11.68
CA SER A 176 25.36 -23.57 11.99
C SER A 176 25.43 -22.03 11.99
N LYS A 177 26.52 -21.47 12.55
CA LYS A 177 26.72 -20.01 12.57
C LYS A 177 26.98 -19.39 11.20
N ASP A 178 27.44 -20.18 10.24
CA ASP A 178 27.79 -19.73 8.88
C ASP A 178 26.58 -19.79 7.92
N GLU A 179 25.43 -20.23 8.42
CA GLU A 179 24.20 -20.36 7.65
C GLU A 179 23.32 -19.11 7.77
N PRO A 180 22.45 -18.83 6.77
CA PRO A 180 21.53 -17.69 6.82
C PRO A 180 20.66 -17.73 8.08
N GLU A 181 20.44 -16.57 8.71
CA GLU A 181 19.65 -16.47 9.95
C GLU A 181 18.20 -16.92 9.79
N ASN A 182 17.66 -16.85 8.56
CA ASN A 182 16.31 -17.28 8.22
C ASN A 182 16.25 -18.70 7.61
N LEU A 183 17.29 -19.52 7.80
CA LEU A 183 17.29 -20.95 7.45
C LEU A 183 16.92 -21.83 8.65
N PHE A 184 15.84 -22.59 8.49
CA PHE A 184 15.32 -23.50 9.51
C PHE A 184 15.37 -24.94 8.99
N LYS A 185 15.92 -25.85 9.78
CA LYS A 185 16.15 -27.24 9.37
C LYS A 185 15.24 -28.18 10.13
N PHE A 186 14.64 -29.11 9.41
CA PHE A 186 13.73 -30.10 9.95
C PHE A 186 14.06 -31.50 9.43
N VAL A 187 13.73 -32.50 10.23
CA VAL A 187 13.80 -33.91 9.87
C VAL A 187 12.41 -34.51 10.04
N LEU A 188 11.86 -35.01 8.94
CA LEU A 188 10.61 -35.76 8.93
C LEU A 188 10.93 -37.24 9.19
N LYS A 189 10.32 -37.81 10.23
CA LYS A 189 10.56 -39.19 10.66
C LYS A 189 10.05 -40.18 9.62
N LYS A 190 10.62 -41.38 9.62
CA LYS A 190 10.12 -42.51 8.85
C LYS A 190 8.63 -42.73 9.14
N GLU A 191 7.85 -43.11 8.12
CA GLU A 191 6.40 -43.34 8.20
C GLU A 191 5.57 -42.10 8.55
N ASN A 192 6.15 -40.90 8.52
CA ASN A 192 5.41 -39.64 8.65
C ASN A 192 5.61 -38.83 7.37
N ASP A 193 4.50 -38.33 6.84
CA ASP A 193 4.49 -37.46 5.65
C ASP A 193 4.07 -36.03 6.02
N GLU A 194 3.73 -35.76 7.28
CA GLU A 194 3.25 -34.45 7.73
C GLU A 194 3.95 -33.90 9.00
N GLY A 195 3.93 -32.58 9.14
CA GLY A 195 4.44 -31.86 10.30
C GLY A 195 3.85 -30.46 10.46
N LEU A 196 3.97 -29.90 11.66
CA LEU A 196 3.55 -28.52 11.94
C LEU A 196 4.78 -27.69 12.32
N VAL A 197 4.96 -26.58 11.62
CA VAL A 197 6.02 -25.60 11.86
C VAL A 197 5.40 -24.35 12.47
N GLU A 198 5.87 -23.97 13.65
CA GLU A 198 5.48 -22.71 14.29
C GLU A 198 6.54 -21.66 13.97
N ALA A 199 6.12 -20.47 13.54
CA ALA A 199 7.01 -19.36 13.25
C ALA A 199 6.54 -18.08 13.96
N GLU A 200 7.50 -17.32 14.48
CA GLU A 200 7.31 -15.99 15.05
C GLU A 200 8.11 -14.99 14.21
N ILE A 201 7.46 -13.93 13.75
CA ILE A 201 8.07 -12.90 12.92
C ILE A 201 7.91 -11.54 13.60
N GLU A 202 9.02 -10.86 13.87
CA GLU A 202 9.03 -9.44 14.26
C GLU A 202 9.26 -8.60 13.01
N LEU A 203 8.39 -7.63 12.76
CA LEU A 203 8.40 -6.77 11.58
C LEU A 203 8.93 -5.37 11.94
N ASP A 204 9.70 -4.78 11.04
CA ASP A 204 9.99 -3.35 11.00
C ASP A 204 9.15 -2.76 9.86
N ARG A 205 7.97 -2.24 10.20
CA ARG A 205 7.00 -1.71 9.23
C ARG A 205 7.33 -0.29 8.81
N ASN A 206 7.09 0.02 7.54
CA ASN A 206 7.03 1.41 7.10
C ASN A 206 5.65 2.00 7.48
N SER A 207 5.63 2.87 8.49
CA SER A 207 4.41 3.51 9.02
C SER A 207 3.68 4.39 8.00
N ARG A 208 4.36 4.84 6.94
CA ARG A 208 3.79 5.67 5.86
C ARG A 208 3.11 4.83 4.79
N THR A 209 3.16 3.51 4.88
CA THR A 209 2.52 2.59 3.91
C THR A 209 1.22 2.01 4.47
N PRO A 210 0.31 1.52 3.60
CA PRO A 210 -0.90 0.83 4.06
C PRO A 210 -0.57 -0.33 5.00
N ASP A 211 -1.37 -0.51 6.03
CA ASP A 211 -1.28 -1.72 6.84
C ASP A 211 -1.73 -2.95 6.04
N PHE A 212 -1.21 -4.13 6.37
CA PHE A 212 -1.65 -5.38 5.75
C PHE A 212 -2.63 -6.14 6.65
N ALA A 213 -3.59 -6.82 6.04
CA ALA A 213 -4.54 -7.67 6.76
C ALA A 213 -3.92 -9.06 6.97
N ALA A 214 -3.63 -9.42 8.23
CA ALA A 214 -2.96 -10.68 8.57
C ALA A 214 -3.77 -11.92 8.15
N ASP A 215 -5.10 -11.87 8.26
CA ASP A 215 -6.04 -12.91 7.78
C ASP A 215 -6.16 -12.97 6.25
N ARG A 216 -5.54 -12.03 5.54
CA ARG A 216 -5.47 -11.95 4.07
C ARG A 216 -4.02 -12.04 3.58
N MET A 217 -3.18 -12.80 4.27
CA MET A 217 -1.85 -13.14 3.77
C MET A 217 -1.88 -14.41 2.95
N GLU A 218 -0.99 -14.47 1.96
CA GLU A 218 -0.78 -15.63 1.10
C GLU A 218 0.63 -16.17 1.33
N LEU A 219 0.76 -17.49 1.22
CA LEU A 219 2.03 -18.19 1.21
C LEU A 219 2.40 -18.48 -0.25
N VAL A 220 3.61 -18.13 -0.66
CA VAL A 220 4.17 -18.51 -1.97
C VAL A 220 5.42 -19.33 -1.73
N VAL A 221 5.41 -20.58 -2.19
CA VAL A 221 6.42 -21.57 -1.81
C VAL A 221 7.13 -22.11 -3.04
N TYR A 222 8.45 -22.01 -3.04
CA TYR A 222 9.31 -22.59 -4.07
C TYR A 222 10.10 -23.76 -3.48
N LYS A 223 9.96 -24.94 -4.07
CA LYS A 223 10.64 -26.18 -3.66
C LYS A 223 11.84 -26.44 -4.57
N LYS A 224 12.95 -26.88 -3.97
CA LYS A 224 14.15 -27.37 -4.65
C LYS A 224 14.51 -28.75 -4.11
N THR A 225 14.64 -29.73 -5.00
CA THR A 225 15.10 -31.08 -4.66
C THR A 225 16.61 -31.19 -4.79
N ALA A 226 17.24 -32.16 -4.12
CA ALA A 226 18.69 -32.37 -4.17
C ALA A 226 19.23 -32.64 -5.59
N THR A 227 18.41 -33.19 -6.49
CA THR A 227 18.77 -33.52 -7.87
C THR A 227 18.31 -32.46 -8.88
N GLY A 228 17.47 -31.51 -8.47
CA GLY A 228 16.94 -30.46 -9.33
C GLY A 228 17.87 -29.26 -9.45
N THR A 229 18.07 -28.76 -10.67
CA THR A 229 18.78 -27.50 -10.93
C THR A 229 17.94 -26.30 -10.50
N ASP A 230 16.63 -26.35 -10.74
CA ASP A 230 15.71 -25.22 -10.59
C ASP A 230 14.70 -25.42 -9.45
N SER A 231 14.20 -24.31 -8.91
CA SER A 231 13.13 -24.32 -7.91
C SER A 231 11.76 -24.27 -8.61
N VAL A 232 10.81 -25.07 -8.15
CA VAL A 232 9.45 -25.17 -8.70
C VAL A 232 8.47 -24.57 -7.71
N LEU A 233 7.46 -23.85 -8.18
CA LEU A 233 6.36 -23.36 -7.34
C LEU A 233 5.53 -24.56 -6.87
N VAL A 234 5.39 -24.75 -5.56
CA VAL A 234 4.65 -25.88 -4.95
C VAL A 234 3.87 -25.36 -3.75
N ASN A 235 2.56 -25.17 -3.91
CA ASN A 235 1.72 -24.64 -2.82
C ASN A 235 1.10 -25.73 -1.95
N ASP A 236 1.17 -26.99 -2.38
CA ASP A 236 0.51 -28.10 -1.69
C ASP A 236 1.39 -28.69 -0.56
N ASP A 237 2.72 -28.53 -0.67
CA ASP A 237 3.66 -29.03 0.35
C ASP A 237 3.58 -28.24 1.67
N LEU A 238 3.21 -26.96 1.60
CA LEU A 238 3.23 -26.04 2.73
C LEU A 238 2.01 -25.14 2.69
N GLU A 239 1.17 -25.26 3.71
CA GLU A 239 -0.05 -24.48 3.86
C GLU A 239 0.04 -23.56 5.08
N LEU A 240 -0.48 -22.34 4.96
CA LEU A 240 -0.65 -21.44 6.09
C LEU A 240 -1.90 -21.87 6.88
N ASN A 241 -1.72 -22.66 7.94
CA ASN A 241 -2.80 -23.19 8.76
C ASN A 241 -3.43 -22.14 9.68
N SER A 242 -2.60 -21.28 10.28
CA SER A 242 -3.10 -20.16 11.07
C SER A 242 -2.12 -19.00 11.10
N VAL A 243 -2.68 -17.80 11.31
CA VAL A 243 -1.93 -16.57 11.52
C VAL A 243 -2.61 -15.71 12.56
N GLN A 244 -1.83 -15.24 13.53
CA GLN A 244 -2.22 -14.26 14.53
C GLN A 244 -1.26 -13.09 14.46
N ARG A 245 -1.79 -11.89 14.70
CA ARG A 245 -1.02 -10.65 14.67
C ARG A 245 -1.25 -9.86 15.95
N ASP A 246 -0.14 -9.41 16.54
CA ASP A 246 -0.12 -8.48 17.67
C ASP A 246 0.87 -7.35 17.36
N GLY A 247 0.34 -6.20 16.92
CA GLY A 247 1.14 -5.07 16.44
C GLY A 247 2.05 -5.47 15.26
N ASP A 248 3.36 -5.41 15.50
CA ASP A 248 4.41 -5.77 14.54
C ASP A 248 4.91 -7.20 14.68
N ARG A 249 4.22 -8.04 15.47
CA ARG A 249 4.52 -9.46 15.62
C ARG A 249 3.49 -10.33 14.92
N LEU A 250 3.97 -11.32 14.18
CA LEU A 250 3.16 -12.38 13.58
C LEU A 250 3.51 -13.72 14.22
N GLN A 251 2.49 -14.49 14.57
CA GLN A 251 2.59 -15.88 14.96
C GLN A 251 1.89 -16.73 13.91
N LEU A 252 2.61 -17.69 13.35
CA LEU A 252 2.17 -18.50 12.23
C LEU A 252 2.27 -19.98 12.59
N THR A 253 1.30 -20.76 12.13
CA THR A 253 1.42 -22.21 12.05
C THR A 253 1.37 -22.61 10.59
N LEU A 254 2.42 -23.24 10.10
CA LEU A 254 2.50 -23.83 8.77
C LEU A 254 2.29 -25.34 8.87
N LYS A 255 1.45 -25.89 8.00
CA LYS A 255 1.32 -27.33 7.81
C LYS A 255 2.26 -27.75 6.69
N LEU A 256 3.18 -28.66 6.98
CA LEU A 256 4.07 -29.28 6.01
C LEU A 256 3.51 -30.67 5.68
N GLU A 257 3.21 -30.92 4.42
CA GLU A 257 2.88 -32.23 3.87
C GLU A 257 3.90 -32.57 2.76
N LEU A 258 4.52 -33.73 2.83
CA LEU A 258 5.60 -34.09 1.94
C LEU A 258 5.46 -35.55 1.52
N ASP A 259 4.78 -35.79 0.41
CA ASP A 259 4.56 -37.14 -0.15
C ASP A 259 5.75 -37.66 -0.97
N ASP A 260 6.76 -36.84 -1.20
CA ASP A 260 7.95 -37.23 -1.97
C ASP A 260 8.71 -38.41 -1.32
N PRO A 261 9.55 -39.11 -2.10
CA PRO A 261 10.44 -40.14 -1.56
C PRO A 261 11.40 -39.65 -0.47
N VAL A 262 12.13 -40.58 0.14
CA VAL A 262 13.23 -40.25 1.07
C VAL A 262 14.24 -39.34 0.38
N GLY A 263 14.58 -38.21 1.01
CA GLY A 263 15.39 -37.19 0.35
C GLY A 263 15.61 -35.92 1.18
N LYS A 264 16.25 -34.93 0.52
CA LYS A 264 16.44 -33.58 1.05
C LYS A 264 15.74 -32.58 0.15
N TYR A 265 14.99 -31.69 0.79
CA TYR A 265 14.14 -30.70 0.15
C TYR A 265 14.47 -29.32 0.74
N GLY A 266 14.67 -28.34 -0.13
CA GLY A 266 14.79 -26.93 0.23
C GLY A 266 13.52 -26.20 -0.17
N TYR A 267 13.03 -25.32 0.70
CA TYR A 267 11.89 -24.45 0.45
C TYR A 267 12.32 -23.01 0.62
N LEU A 268 11.95 -22.17 -0.34
CA LEU A 268 11.93 -20.72 -0.20
C LEU A 268 10.47 -20.30 -0.06
N VAL A 269 10.13 -19.78 1.11
CA VAL A 269 8.78 -19.43 1.51
C VAL A 269 8.68 -17.91 1.60
N TYR A 270 7.75 -17.32 0.83
CA TYR A 270 7.37 -15.92 0.94
C TYR A 270 6.02 -15.80 1.62
N LEU A 271 5.92 -14.87 2.56
CA LEU A 271 4.65 -14.34 3.06
C LEU A 271 4.40 -13.03 2.34
N GLN A 272 3.23 -12.87 1.76
CA GLN A 272 2.86 -11.67 1.02
C GLN A 272 1.41 -11.27 1.32
N ALA A 273 1.09 -9.99 1.10
CA ALA A 273 -0.30 -9.54 1.17
C ALA A 273 -1.11 -10.11 -0.01
N ALA A 274 -2.33 -10.58 0.23
CA ALA A 274 -3.22 -11.05 -0.82
C ALA A 274 -3.53 -9.94 -1.83
N ALA A 275 -3.76 -10.35 -3.09
CA ALA A 275 -4.09 -9.41 -4.16
C ALA A 275 -5.40 -8.65 -3.89
N ILE A 276 -6.32 -9.25 -3.11
CA ILE A 276 -7.63 -8.69 -2.76
C ILE A 276 -7.71 -8.53 -1.24
N GLY A 277 -7.86 -7.29 -0.78
CA GLY A 277 -8.04 -6.99 0.64
C GLY A 277 -6.79 -7.22 1.49
N GLY A 278 -5.63 -7.51 0.89
CA GLY A 278 -4.38 -7.69 1.61
C GLY A 278 -3.82 -6.41 2.23
N LEU A 279 -4.26 -5.23 1.77
CA LEU A 279 -3.90 -3.93 2.32
C LEU A 279 -5.15 -3.17 2.80
N ALA A 280 -5.04 -2.56 3.97
CA ALA A 280 -6.08 -1.76 4.60
C ALA A 280 -5.99 -0.29 4.17
N VAL A 281 -7.15 0.34 4.03
CA VAL A 281 -7.23 1.80 3.86
C VAL A 281 -6.87 2.47 5.18
N PRO A 282 -5.95 3.47 5.20
CA PRO A 282 -5.62 4.19 6.43
C PRO A 282 -6.83 4.93 7.02
N GLN A 283 -6.93 4.97 8.35
CA GLN A 283 -8.09 5.56 9.05
C GLN A 283 -8.37 7.01 8.64
N TRP A 284 -7.33 7.83 8.43
CA TRP A 284 -7.51 9.24 8.03
C TRP A 284 -8.22 9.38 6.68
N VAL A 285 -8.06 8.41 5.77
CA VAL A 285 -8.74 8.41 4.48
C VAL A 285 -10.24 8.20 4.69
N THR A 286 -10.61 7.23 5.54
CA THR A 286 -12.02 7.00 5.92
C THR A 286 -12.60 8.22 6.63
N ASP A 287 -11.84 8.86 7.53
CA ASP A 287 -12.26 10.07 8.24
C ASP A 287 -12.50 11.26 7.31
N PHE A 288 -11.78 11.32 6.17
CA PHE A 288 -11.86 12.40 5.19
C PHE A 288 -12.84 12.08 4.05
N SER A 289 -13.39 10.86 4.02
CA SER A 289 -14.26 10.37 2.95
C SER A 289 -15.73 10.47 3.34
N SER A 290 -16.59 10.79 2.36
CA SER A 290 -18.04 10.60 2.46
C SER A 290 -18.58 10.02 1.17
N ALA A 291 -19.57 9.14 1.28
CA ALA A 291 -20.33 8.66 0.12
C ALA A 291 -21.41 9.67 -0.34
N ASN A 292 -21.75 10.64 0.52
CA ASN A 292 -22.86 11.56 0.27
C ASN A 292 -22.66 12.90 0.99
N PRO A 293 -21.57 13.64 0.71
CA PRO A 293 -21.37 14.94 1.32
C PRO A 293 -22.47 15.91 0.89
N SER A 294 -23.02 16.62 1.86
CA SER A 294 -24.03 17.66 1.68
C SER A 294 -23.83 18.74 2.74
N ARG A 295 -24.48 19.89 2.59
CA ARG A 295 -24.41 20.97 3.58
C ARG A 295 -24.72 20.52 5.02
N ASN A 296 -25.58 19.51 5.19
CA ASN A 296 -26.06 19.06 6.49
C ASN A 296 -25.42 17.73 6.95
N LEU A 297 -24.65 17.07 6.10
CA LEU A 297 -24.05 15.76 6.35
C LEU A 297 -22.65 15.71 5.73
N ASP A 298 -21.62 15.51 6.55
CA ASP A 298 -20.23 15.41 6.08
C ASP A 298 -19.80 16.58 5.16
N ALA A 299 -20.27 17.79 5.44
CA ALA A 299 -20.09 18.96 4.58
C ALA A 299 -18.61 19.32 4.30
N ASN A 300 -17.69 18.82 5.13
CA ASN A 300 -16.26 19.06 5.04
C ASN A 300 -15.45 17.82 4.64
N LYS A 301 -16.09 16.77 4.14
CA LYS A 301 -15.43 15.57 3.63
C LYS A 301 -15.44 15.54 2.10
N THR A 302 -14.59 14.70 1.53
CA THR A 302 -14.45 14.49 0.09
C THR A 302 -15.33 13.34 -0.37
N LEU A 303 -16.02 13.52 -1.49
CA LEU A 303 -16.80 12.45 -2.10
C LEU A 303 -15.90 11.28 -2.53
N ASN A 304 -16.22 10.07 -2.06
CA ASN A 304 -15.62 8.81 -2.55
C ASN A 304 -14.08 8.69 -2.43
N LEU A 305 -13.44 9.43 -1.52
CA LEU A 305 -11.99 9.33 -1.31
C LEU A 305 -11.56 7.91 -0.93
N GLU A 306 -12.27 7.27 0.00
CA GLU A 306 -11.98 5.90 0.45
C GLU A 306 -12.05 4.91 -0.70
N LYS A 307 -13.05 5.06 -1.59
CA LYS A 307 -13.15 4.25 -2.81
C LYS A 307 -11.93 4.47 -3.71
N PHE A 308 -11.56 5.72 -3.96
CA PHE A 308 -10.39 6.04 -4.78
C PHE A 308 -9.11 5.39 -4.25
N VAL A 309 -8.83 5.54 -2.94
CA VAL A 309 -7.64 4.93 -2.32
C VAL A 309 -7.72 3.40 -2.34
N THR A 310 -8.89 2.82 -2.06
CA THR A 310 -9.11 1.37 -2.16
C THR A 310 -8.76 0.83 -3.55
N ASP A 311 -9.23 1.52 -4.60
CA ASP A 311 -8.99 1.11 -5.98
C ASP A 311 -7.53 1.31 -6.39
N LEU A 312 -6.84 2.34 -5.89
CA LEU A 312 -5.39 2.49 -6.03
C LEU A 312 -4.61 1.35 -5.36
N LEU A 313 -4.99 0.94 -4.15
CA LEU A 313 -4.37 -0.18 -3.45
C LEU A 313 -4.51 -1.48 -4.25
N ARG A 314 -5.73 -1.76 -4.74
CA ARG A 314 -5.98 -2.92 -5.62
C ARG A 314 -5.17 -2.85 -6.90
N ALA A 315 -5.12 -1.68 -7.53
CA ALA A 315 -4.35 -1.48 -8.74
C ALA A 315 -2.84 -1.71 -8.51
N SER A 316 -2.30 -1.26 -7.38
CA SER A 316 -0.91 -1.51 -6.96
C SER A 316 -0.67 -3.01 -6.72
N LEU A 317 -1.53 -3.66 -5.94
CA LEU A 317 -1.44 -5.10 -5.63
C LEU A 317 -1.52 -5.99 -6.88
N ALA A 318 -2.30 -5.59 -7.88
CA ALA A 318 -2.40 -6.29 -9.15
C ALA A 318 -1.11 -6.23 -9.99
N ILE A 319 -0.20 -5.29 -9.70
CA ILE A 319 1.12 -5.19 -10.35
C ILE A 319 2.19 -5.81 -9.47
N HIS A 320 2.19 -5.48 -8.18
CA HIS A 320 3.18 -5.93 -7.21
C HIS A 320 2.51 -6.26 -5.87
N GLN A 321 2.54 -7.54 -5.49
CA GLN A 321 2.18 -7.98 -4.15
C GLN A 321 3.37 -7.73 -3.20
N PRO A 322 3.22 -6.92 -2.14
CA PRO A 322 4.30 -6.63 -1.23
C PRO A 322 4.65 -7.88 -0.41
N ARG A 323 5.94 -8.19 -0.36
CA ARG A 323 6.48 -9.25 0.48
C ARG A 323 6.57 -8.75 1.91
N ILE A 324 6.02 -9.53 2.83
CA ILE A 324 6.00 -9.25 4.26
C ILE A 324 7.22 -9.87 4.93
N ALA A 325 7.49 -11.15 4.64
CA ALA A 325 8.66 -11.84 5.15
C ALA A 325 9.08 -12.97 4.20
N GLN A 326 10.31 -13.47 4.39
CA GLN A 326 10.80 -14.65 3.69
C GLN A 326 11.59 -15.57 4.63
N MET A 327 11.47 -16.87 4.41
CA MET A 327 12.23 -17.88 5.16
C MET A 327 12.63 -19.04 4.27
N TYR A 328 13.69 -19.73 4.68
CA TYR A 328 14.17 -20.93 4.05
C TYR A 328 13.92 -22.13 4.97
N LEU A 329 13.28 -23.17 4.45
CA LEU A 329 13.14 -24.44 5.17
C LEU A 329 13.99 -25.50 4.49
N SER A 330 14.75 -26.28 5.25
CA SER A 330 15.42 -27.48 4.75
C SER A 330 14.84 -28.69 5.46
N VAL A 331 14.15 -29.54 4.71
CA VAL A 331 13.48 -30.73 5.23
C VAL A 331 14.22 -31.96 4.74
N ARG A 332 14.66 -32.82 5.66
CA ARG A 332 15.17 -34.16 5.35
C ARG A 332 14.11 -35.19 5.72
N LYS A 333 13.60 -35.93 4.74
CA LYS A 333 12.70 -37.07 4.95
C LYS A 333 13.54 -38.34 5.12
N LEU A 334 13.24 -39.16 6.13
CA LEU A 334 13.97 -40.38 6.50
C LEU A 334 13.33 -41.67 6.00
#